data_AF-A0A8C5RWB2-F1
#
_entry.id   AF-A0A8C5RWB2-F1
#
_cell.length_a   1.000
_cell.length_b   1.000
_cell.length_c   1.000
_cell.angle_alpha   90.00
_cell.angle_beta   90.00
_cell.angle_gamma   90.00
#
_symmetry.space_group_name_H-M   'P 1'
#
loop_
_entity.id
_entity.type
_entity.pdbx_description
1 polymer ?
#
loop_
_entity_poly.entity_id
_entity_poly.type
_entity_poly.pdbx_seq_one_letter_code
_entity_poly.pdbx_strand_id
1 'polypeptide(L)'
;MKCKGCHSSIVLLREKQAAFTKVYRLQLVGILMWYNIFVFCLVVLAEVIKAFGSPENAQRLEEARDNACNDMGKMLQFLLPVATQIQQDVIKAYGFSNDGEGVLKFARLIKSYESQDPEIASMSGKLKSIFLPPMTLPPHGAGAGGTVATS
;
A
#
# COMPACT_ATOMS: atom_id res chain seq x y z
N MET A 1 11.68 29.05 -62.14
CA MET A 1 10.67 29.00 -61.06
C MET A 1 11.16 28.05 -59.96
N LYS A 2 11.25 28.48 -58.69
CA LYS A 2 11.69 27.64 -57.56
C LYS A 2 10.45 27.12 -56.82
N CYS A 3 10.28 25.81 -56.72
CA CYS A 3 9.12 25.14 -56.12
C CYS A 3 8.94 25.53 -54.64
N LYS A 4 7.97 26.41 -54.34
CA LYS A 4 7.57 26.78 -52.97
C LYS A 4 7.02 25.60 -52.14
N GLY A 5 6.61 24.50 -52.79
CA GLY A 5 6.00 23.34 -52.13
C GLY A 5 6.94 22.45 -51.29
N CYS A 6 8.24 22.43 -51.61
CA CYS A 6 9.19 21.55 -50.90
C CYS A 6 9.54 22.06 -49.49
N HIS A 7 9.54 23.38 -49.28
CA HIS A 7 9.89 23.98 -47.98
C HIS A 7 8.77 23.80 -46.94
N SER A 8 7.49 23.89 -47.36
CA SER A 8 6.34 23.67 -46.45
C SER A 8 6.24 22.23 -45.96
N SER A 9 6.56 21.23 -46.79
CA SER A 9 6.44 19.81 -46.39
C SER A 9 7.46 19.42 -45.32
N ILE A 10 8.69 19.97 -45.37
CA ILE A 10 9.74 19.70 -44.38
C ILE A 10 9.41 20.34 -43.01
N VAL A 11 8.83 21.54 -43.01
CA VAL A 11 8.40 22.22 -41.76
C VAL A 11 7.25 21.45 -41.10
N LEU A 12 6.27 20.99 -41.89
CA LEU A 12 5.13 20.21 -41.39
C LEU A 12 5.57 18.85 -40.81
N LEU A 13 6.56 18.19 -41.44
CA LEU A 13 7.14 16.94 -40.95
C LEU A 13 7.93 17.13 -39.64
N ARG A 14 8.66 18.25 -39.48
CA ARG A 14 9.32 18.58 -38.21
C ARG A 14 8.33 18.89 -37.08
N GLU A 15 7.24 19.61 -37.37
CA GLU A 15 6.18 19.87 -36.37
C GLU A 15 5.48 18.58 -35.93
N LYS A 16 5.18 17.69 -36.87
CA LYS A 16 4.59 16.38 -36.58
C LYS A 16 5.52 15.50 -35.73
N GLN A 17 6.82 15.50 -36.02
CA GLN A 17 7.81 14.79 -35.19
C GLN A 17 7.95 15.39 -33.79
N ALA A 18 8.00 16.72 -33.65
CA ALA A 18 8.09 17.38 -32.36
C ALA A 18 6.83 17.15 -31.49
N ALA A 19 5.64 17.11 -32.11
CA ALA A 19 4.40 16.75 -31.44
C ALA A 19 4.41 15.29 -30.96
N PHE A 20 4.91 14.36 -31.79
CA PHE A 20 5.01 12.94 -31.42
C PHE A 20 5.99 12.73 -30.26
N THR A 21 7.18 13.34 -30.29
CA THR A 21 8.14 13.27 -29.18
C THR A 21 7.58 13.89 -27.90
N LYS A 22 6.81 14.98 -27.98
CA LYS A 22 6.14 15.57 -26.80
C LYS A 22 5.12 14.60 -26.21
N VAL A 23 4.26 13.98 -27.02
CA VAL A 23 3.24 13.02 -26.56
C VAL A 23 3.90 11.81 -25.90
N TYR A 24 4.93 11.23 -26.50
CA TYR A 24 5.67 10.12 -25.91
C TYR A 24 6.42 10.52 -24.64
N ARG A 25 7.02 11.72 -24.60
CA ARG A 25 7.64 12.25 -23.38
C ARG A 25 6.59 12.40 -22.28
N LEU A 26 5.42 13.01 -22.56
CA LEU A 26 4.30 13.20 -21.63
C LEU A 26 3.75 11.86 -21.10
N GLN A 27 3.53 10.88 -21.97
CA GLN A 27 3.15 9.51 -21.58
C GLN A 27 4.21 8.84 -20.71
N LEU A 28 5.49 8.95 -21.07
CA LEU A 28 6.59 8.37 -20.31
C LEU A 28 6.73 9.02 -18.93
N VAL A 29 6.61 10.35 -18.79
CA VAL A 29 6.59 10.98 -17.45
C VAL A 29 5.37 10.51 -16.65
N GLY A 30 4.20 10.34 -17.28
CA GLY A 30 3.02 9.80 -16.62
C GLY A 30 3.25 8.39 -16.07
N ILE A 31 3.78 7.48 -16.91
CA ILE A 31 4.11 6.10 -16.52
C ILE A 31 5.19 6.08 -15.44
N LEU A 32 6.22 6.92 -15.56
CA LEU A 32 7.31 6.99 -14.59
C LEU A 32 6.83 7.55 -13.25
N MET A 33 5.95 8.56 -13.25
CA MET A 33 5.37 9.11 -12.03
C MET A 33 4.43 8.10 -11.37
N TRP A 34 3.67 7.34 -12.18
CA TRP A 34 2.83 6.25 -11.72
C TRP A 34 3.68 5.13 -11.10
N TYR A 35 4.75 4.70 -11.77
CA TYR A 35 5.66 3.71 -11.20
C TYR A 35 6.32 4.19 -9.89
N ASN A 36 6.73 5.47 -9.84
CA ASN A 36 7.28 6.05 -8.61
C ASN A 36 6.26 6.08 -7.47
N ILE A 37 4.97 6.38 -7.72
CA ILE A 37 3.96 6.37 -6.64
C ILE A 37 3.68 4.94 -6.14
N PHE A 38 3.70 3.92 -7.01
CA PHE A 38 3.55 2.52 -6.59
C PHE A 38 4.75 2.05 -5.77
N VAL A 39 5.97 2.29 -6.25
CA VAL A 39 7.20 1.96 -5.53
C VAL A 39 7.24 2.71 -4.19
N PHE A 40 6.85 3.98 -4.16
CA PHE A 40 6.73 4.75 -2.92
C PHE A 40 5.74 4.10 -1.95
N CYS A 41 4.53 3.74 -2.39
CA CYS A 41 3.55 3.06 -1.55
C CYS A 41 4.11 1.78 -0.93
N LEU A 42 4.77 0.94 -1.73
CA LEU A 42 5.38 -0.32 -1.26
C LEU A 42 6.46 -0.07 -0.21
N VAL A 43 7.35 0.90 -0.46
CA VAL A 43 8.44 1.27 0.46
C VAL A 43 7.89 1.75 1.80
N VAL A 44 6.92 2.67 1.78
CA VAL A 44 6.33 3.21 3.02
C VAL A 44 5.57 2.12 3.77
N LEU A 45 4.81 1.25 3.09
CA LEU A 45 4.14 0.10 3.70
C LEU A 45 5.14 -0.85 4.37
N ALA A 46 6.24 -1.18 3.70
CA ALA A 46 7.28 -2.06 4.24
C ALA A 46 7.93 -1.46 5.49
N GLU A 47 8.27 -0.17 5.46
CA GLU A 47 8.88 0.52 6.59
C GLU A 47 7.92 0.63 7.77
N VAL A 48 6.63 0.88 7.51
CA VAL A 48 5.60 0.84 8.56
C VAL A 48 5.53 -0.55 9.19
N ILE A 49 5.36 -1.61 8.40
CA ILE A 49 5.28 -3.00 8.90
C ILE A 49 6.54 -3.37 9.71
N LYS A 50 7.71 -2.97 9.22
CA LYS A 50 8.98 -3.17 9.92
C LYS A 50 9.03 -2.39 11.23
N ALA A 51 8.53 -1.16 11.28
CA ALA A 51 8.44 -0.38 12.50
C ALA A 51 7.52 -1.04 13.53
N PHE A 52 6.40 -1.63 13.11
CA PHE A 52 5.53 -2.44 13.98
C PHE A 52 6.26 -3.67 14.55
N GLY A 53 7.15 -4.30 13.78
CA GLY A 53 7.94 -5.45 14.20
C GLY A 53 9.22 -5.14 14.98
N SER A 54 9.58 -3.86 15.16
CA SER A 54 10.73 -3.47 15.98
C SER A 54 10.49 -3.82 17.46
N PRO A 55 11.52 -4.24 18.21
CA PRO A 55 11.35 -4.77 19.57
C PRO A 55 10.67 -3.75 20.50
N GLU A 56 11.01 -2.46 20.39
CA GLU A 56 10.40 -1.43 21.24
C GLU A 56 8.90 -1.22 20.93
N ASN A 57 8.53 -1.28 19.65
CA ASN A 57 7.14 -1.06 19.24
C ASN A 57 6.28 -2.31 19.40
N ALA A 58 6.83 -3.49 19.12
CA ALA A 58 6.20 -4.77 19.36
C ALA A 58 5.86 -4.95 20.85
N GLN A 59 6.77 -4.56 21.75
CA GLN A 59 6.51 -4.55 23.18
C GLN A 59 5.34 -3.64 23.55
N ARG A 60 5.30 -2.40 23.05
CA ARG A 60 4.20 -1.46 23.32
C ARG A 60 2.85 -1.97 22.82
N LEU A 61 2.83 -2.64 21.66
CA LEU A 61 1.62 -3.26 21.12
C LEU A 61 1.17 -4.45 21.97
N GLU A 62 2.10 -5.27 22.42
CA GLU A 62 1.83 -6.41 23.32
C GLU A 62 1.24 -5.92 24.65
N GLU A 63 1.86 -4.93 25.29
CA GLU A 63 1.38 -4.34 26.53
C GLU A 63 -0.02 -3.75 26.37
N ALA A 64 -0.29 -3.04 25.28
CA ALA A 64 -1.62 -2.52 24.96
C ALA A 64 -2.65 -3.66 24.76
N ARG A 65 -2.25 -4.79 24.18
CA ARG A 65 -3.10 -5.96 24.00
C ARG A 65 -3.40 -6.66 25.34
N ASP A 66 -2.40 -6.82 26.19
CA ASP A 66 -2.55 -7.45 27.50
C ASP A 66 -3.45 -6.61 28.42
N ASN A 67 -3.31 -5.28 28.37
CA ASN A 67 -4.19 -4.34 29.08
C ASN A 67 -5.67 -4.41 28.63
N ALA A 68 -5.93 -4.88 27.41
CA ALA A 68 -7.29 -5.04 26.91
C ALA A 68 -8.00 -6.29 27.44
N CYS A 69 -7.28 -7.25 28.05
CA CYS A 69 -7.85 -8.45 28.69
C CYS A 69 -8.83 -9.21 27.77
N ASN A 70 -8.47 -9.42 26.49
CA ASN A 70 -9.29 -10.08 25.45
C ASN A 70 -10.62 -9.38 25.07
N ASP A 71 -10.90 -8.19 25.61
CA ASP A 71 -12.03 -7.39 25.17
C ASP A 71 -11.68 -6.69 23.85
N MET A 72 -12.36 -7.07 22.77
CA MET A 72 -12.08 -6.54 21.44
C MET A 72 -12.29 -5.02 21.34
N GLY A 73 -13.25 -4.47 22.08
CA GLY A 73 -13.50 -3.03 22.12
C GLY A 73 -12.38 -2.26 22.81
N LYS A 74 -11.83 -2.81 23.90
CA LYS A 74 -10.66 -2.26 24.59
C LYS A 74 -9.38 -2.47 23.80
N MET A 75 -9.25 -3.59 23.11
CA MET A 75 -8.09 -3.91 22.29
C MET A 75 -7.89 -2.84 21.21
N LEU A 76 -8.97 -2.45 20.52
CA LEU A 76 -8.92 -1.31 19.61
C LEU A 76 -8.62 0.01 20.33
N GLN A 77 -9.24 0.29 21.48
CA GLN A 77 -8.98 1.55 22.22
C GLN A 77 -7.53 1.72 22.68
N PHE A 78 -6.83 0.63 23.02
CA PHE A 78 -5.43 0.67 23.45
C PHE A 78 -4.44 0.48 22.30
N LEU A 79 -4.73 -0.40 21.33
CA LEU A 79 -3.84 -0.64 20.19
C LEU A 79 -3.88 0.49 19.16
N LEU A 80 -5.06 1.07 18.86
CA LEU A 80 -5.16 2.11 17.84
C LEU A 80 -4.25 3.31 18.13
N PRO A 81 -4.21 3.88 19.33
CA PRO A 81 -3.31 4.99 19.64
C PRO A 81 -1.84 4.63 19.46
N VAL A 82 -1.41 3.47 19.97
CA VAL A 82 -0.02 2.99 19.86
C VAL A 82 0.37 2.80 18.40
N ALA A 83 -0.48 2.12 17.65
CA ALA A 83 -0.26 1.85 16.24
C ALA A 83 -0.29 3.12 15.37
N THR A 84 -1.20 4.05 15.67
CA THR A 84 -1.27 5.35 15.01
C THR A 84 0.01 6.13 15.25
N GLN A 85 0.54 6.11 16.48
CA GLN A 85 1.80 6.76 16.82
C GLN A 85 2.98 6.18 16.02
N ILE A 86 3.10 4.85 15.97
CA ILE A 86 4.14 4.16 15.17
C ILE A 86 4.02 4.53 13.69
N GLN A 87 2.80 4.56 13.14
CA GLN A 87 2.58 4.98 11.76
C GLN A 87 3.00 6.44 11.53
N GLN A 88 2.61 7.35 12.42
CA GLN A 88 2.98 8.77 12.37
C GLN A 88 4.49 8.98 12.37
N ASP A 89 5.23 8.19 13.15
CA ASP A 89 6.69 8.26 13.23
C ASP A 89 7.41 7.83 11.95
N VAL A 90 6.81 6.91 11.18
CA VAL A 90 7.36 6.50 9.87
C VAL A 90 6.95 7.48 8.79
N ILE A 91 5.66 7.81 8.67
CA ILE A 91 5.15 8.61 7.55
C ILE A 91 5.62 10.08 7.60
N LYS A 92 6.00 10.61 8.78
CA LYS A 92 6.56 11.96 8.89
C LYS A 92 7.84 12.15 8.08
N ALA A 93 8.65 11.09 7.94
CA ALA A 93 9.87 11.11 7.14
C ALA A 93 9.59 11.27 5.64
N TYR A 94 8.37 10.95 5.21
CA TYR A 94 7.91 11.01 3.82
C TYR A 94 7.06 12.25 3.52
N GLY A 95 7.01 13.21 4.45
CA GLY A 95 6.30 14.49 4.27
C GLY A 95 4.81 14.44 4.62
N PHE A 96 4.31 13.36 5.23
CA PHE A 96 2.98 13.37 5.84
C PHE A 96 2.99 14.14 7.15
N SER A 97 1.87 14.78 7.48
CA SER A 97 1.69 15.42 8.78
C SER A 97 1.76 14.39 9.92
N ASN A 98 2.36 14.77 11.05
CA ASN A 98 2.50 13.90 12.23
C ASN A 98 1.25 13.91 13.12
N ASP A 99 0.07 13.86 12.50
CA ASP A 99 -1.23 13.89 13.18
C ASP A 99 -2.19 12.89 12.52
N GLY A 100 -3.42 12.81 13.02
CA GLY A 100 -4.42 11.88 12.50
C GLY A 100 -4.76 12.10 11.01
N GLU A 101 -4.61 13.32 10.49
CA GLU A 101 -4.84 13.65 9.08
C GLU A 101 -3.78 13.02 8.18
N GLY A 102 -2.51 13.02 8.61
CA GLY A 102 -1.41 12.36 7.87
C GLY A 102 -1.64 10.86 7.74
N VAL A 103 -2.03 10.21 8.83
CA VAL A 103 -2.39 8.78 8.85
C VAL A 103 -3.59 8.50 7.95
N LEU A 104 -4.61 9.36 7.99
CA LEU A 104 -5.79 9.20 7.15
C LEU A 104 -5.47 9.37 5.66
N LYS A 105 -4.60 10.32 5.29
CA LYS A 105 -4.11 10.49 3.92
C LYS A 105 -3.33 9.26 3.45
N PHE A 106 -2.45 8.72 4.28
CA PHE A 106 -1.71 7.50 4.00
C PHE A 106 -2.65 6.29 3.80
N ALA A 107 -3.62 6.09 4.69
CA ALA A 107 -4.60 5.01 4.57
C ALA A 107 -5.44 5.11 3.28
N ARG A 108 -5.84 6.33 2.89
CA ARG A 108 -6.54 6.57 1.61
C ARG A 108 -5.64 6.25 0.42
N LEU A 109 -4.36 6.65 0.47
CA LEU A 109 -3.39 6.37 -0.58
C LEU A 109 -3.28 4.86 -0.82
N ILE A 110 -3.05 4.06 0.23
CA ILE A 110 -2.99 2.60 0.13
C ILE A 110 -4.28 2.04 -0.48
N LYS A 111 -5.44 2.48 0.02
CA LYS A 111 -6.74 2.01 -0.47
C LYS A 111 -6.99 2.31 -1.95
N SER A 112 -6.47 3.43 -2.45
CA SER A 112 -6.56 3.76 -3.87
C SER A 112 -5.70 2.84 -4.74
N TYR A 113 -4.60 2.29 -4.22
CA TYR A 113 -3.65 1.48 -4.99
C TYR A 113 -3.73 -0.02 -4.72
N GLU A 114 -4.36 -0.48 -3.62
CA GLU A 114 -4.51 -1.91 -3.32
C GLU A 114 -5.34 -2.68 -4.37
N SER A 115 -6.22 -2.00 -5.12
CA SER A 115 -6.96 -2.62 -6.24
C SER A 115 -6.18 -2.68 -7.54
N GLN A 116 -5.09 -1.91 -7.65
CA GLN A 116 -4.29 -1.78 -8.86
C GLN A 116 -3.04 -2.64 -8.81
N ASP A 117 -2.52 -2.94 -7.61
CA ASP A 117 -1.33 -3.78 -7.42
C ASP A 117 -1.53 -4.83 -6.31
N PRO A 118 -1.34 -6.12 -6.62
CA PRO A 118 -1.55 -7.20 -5.67
C PRO A 118 -0.50 -7.24 -4.55
N GLU A 119 0.69 -6.66 -4.75
CA GLU A 119 1.72 -6.59 -3.73
C GLU A 119 1.36 -5.57 -2.64
N ILE A 120 0.85 -4.40 -3.05
CA ILE A 120 0.27 -3.39 -2.15
C ILE A 120 -0.90 -4.01 -1.37
N ALA A 121 -1.78 -4.77 -2.03
CA ALA A 121 -2.89 -5.46 -1.37
C ALA A 121 -2.39 -6.45 -0.29
N SER A 122 -1.38 -7.25 -0.62
CA SER A 122 -0.75 -8.20 0.29
C SER A 122 -0.14 -7.51 1.51
N MET A 123 0.62 -6.42 1.31
CA MET A 123 1.23 -5.65 2.39
C MET A 123 0.19 -4.91 3.25
N SER A 124 -0.82 -4.31 2.62
CA SER A 124 -1.99 -3.72 3.30
C SER A 124 -2.69 -4.75 4.18
N GLY A 125 -2.86 -5.98 3.69
CA GLY A 125 -3.40 -7.11 4.45
C GLY A 125 -2.54 -7.48 5.66
N LYS A 126 -1.22 -7.57 5.49
CA LYS A 126 -0.28 -7.80 6.61
C LYS A 126 -0.38 -6.71 7.66
N LEU A 127 -0.41 -5.44 7.26
CA LEU A 127 -0.57 -4.32 8.17
C LEU A 127 -1.88 -4.43 8.96
N LYS A 128 -3.01 -4.67 8.28
CA LYS A 128 -4.34 -4.85 8.92
C LYS A 128 -4.35 -6.04 9.89
N SER A 129 -3.63 -7.12 9.59
CA SER A 129 -3.56 -8.32 10.44
C SER A 129 -2.93 -8.07 11.81
N ILE A 130 -2.10 -7.03 11.95
CA ILE A 130 -1.50 -6.61 13.23
C ILE A 130 -2.58 -6.06 14.18
N PHE A 131 -3.63 -5.47 13.62
CA PHE A 131 -4.74 -4.89 14.38
C PHE A 131 -5.87 -5.89 14.62
N LEU A 132 -5.88 -7.00 13.90
CA LEU A 132 -6.87 -8.04 14.06
C LEU A 132 -6.38 -9.03 15.11
N PRO A 133 -7.26 -9.51 16.00
CA PRO A 133 -6.92 -10.61 16.88
C PRO A 133 -6.52 -11.82 16.05
N PRO A 134 -5.59 -12.66 16.52
CA PRO A 134 -5.34 -13.94 15.89
C PRO A 134 -6.65 -14.71 15.84
N MET A 135 -7.27 -14.78 14.66
CA MET A 135 -8.38 -15.69 14.44
C MET A 135 -7.81 -17.10 14.56
N THR A 136 -8.07 -17.75 15.69
CA THR A 136 -7.95 -19.19 15.80
C THR A 136 -8.89 -19.77 14.75
N LEU A 137 -8.35 -20.19 13.61
CA LEU A 137 -9.09 -21.05 12.69
C LEU A 137 -9.55 -22.27 13.52
N PRO A 138 -10.87 -22.57 13.60
CA PRO A 138 -11.28 -23.85 14.11
C PRO A 138 -10.60 -24.92 13.24
N PRO A 139 -10.05 -25.99 13.84
CA PRO A 139 -9.38 -27.03 13.08
C PRO A 139 -10.36 -27.53 12.02
N HIS A 140 -9.98 -27.42 10.75
CA HIS A 140 -10.71 -28.06 9.67
C HIS A 140 -10.83 -29.54 10.04
N GLY A 141 -12.06 -29.97 10.36
CA GLY A 141 -12.42 -31.37 10.48
C GLY A 141 -12.28 -32.01 9.11
N ALA A 142 -11.06 -32.46 8.79
CA ALA A 142 -10.86 -33.48 7.79
C ALA A 142 -11.55 -34.75 8.29
N GLY A 143 -12.69 -35.09 7.70
CA GLY A 143 -13.47 -36.24 8.12
C GLY A 143 -14.76 -36.46 7.36
N ALA A 144 -14.76 -36.28 6.04
CA ALA A 144 -15.82 -36.78 5.18
C ALA A 144 -15.36 -38.06 4.47
N GLY A 145 -15.96 -39.20 4.85
CA GLY A 145 -16.30 -40.27 3.91
C GLY A 145 -15.47 -41.56 3.91
N GLY A 146 -16.17 -42.68 4.19
CA GLY A 146 -15.83 -44.07 3.80
C GLY A 146 -14.97 -44.83 4.82
N THR A 147 -15.28 -46.04 5.28
CA THR A 147 -16.13 -47.11 4.75
C THR A 147 -16.38 -48.08 5.91
N VAL A 148 -17.64 -48.44 6.20
CA VAL A 148 -17.96 -49.58 7.06
C VAL A 148 -17.75 -50.85 6.23
N ALA A 149 -16.78 -51.67 6.63
CA ALA A 149 -16.55 -53.01 6.10
C ALA A 149 -16.75 -54.05 7.21
N THR A 150 -17.70 -54.95 6.95
CA THR A 150 -17.82 -56.36 7.35
C THR A 150 -17.37 -56.81 8.75
N SER A 151 -18.30 -57.33 9.55
CA SER A 151 -18.54 -58.79 9.72
C SER A 151 -19.77 -59.03 10.59
#